data_AF-A0A946QWJ4-F1
#
_entry.id   AF-A0A946QWJ4-F1
#
_cell.length_a   1.000
_cell.length_b   1.000
_cell.length_c   1.000
_cell.angle_alpha   90.00
_cell.angle_beta   90.00
_cell.angle_gamma   90.00
#
_symmetry.space_group_name_H-M   'P 1'
#
loop_
_entity.id
_entity.type
_entity.pdbx_description
1 polymer ?
#
loop_
_entity_poly.entity_id
_entity_poly.type
_entity_poly.pdbx_seq_one_letter_code
_entity_poly.pdbx_strand_id
1 'polypeptide(L)' 'IKMYTDSISDIDILRFSDEGVAVNPDRKLAKVAIDENFELVNWN' A
#
# COMPACT_ATOMS: atom_id res chain seq x y z
N ILE A 1 12.55 -1.76 6.65
CA ILE A 1 12.18 -2.48 5.41
C ILE A 1 11.10 -1.68 4.73
N LYS A 2 11.37 -1.21 3.51
CA LYS A 2 10.42 -0.47 2.68
C LYS A 2 9.74 -1.43 1.71
N MET A 3 8.41 -1.41 1.65
CA MET A 3 7.62 -2.29 0.81
C MET A 3 6.74 -1.48 -0.14
N TYR A 4 6.60 -2.00 -1.36
CA TYR A 4 5.72 -1.49 -2.39
C TYR A 4 4.75 -2.60 -2.81
N THR A 5 3.47 -2.30 -2.96
CA THR A 5 2.47 -3.22 -3.53
C THR A 5 1.37 -2.45 -4.26
N ASP A 6 0.80 -3.06 -5.29
CA ASP A 6 -0.37 -2.60 -6.04
C ASP A 6 -1.65 -3.35 -5.67
N SER A 7 -1.55 -4.38 -4.82
CA SER A 7 -2.63 -5.31 -4.53
C SER A 7 -2.96 -5.40 -3.03
N ILE A 8 -4.25 -5.43 -2.73
CA ILE A 8 -4.76 -5.64 -1.36
C ILE A 8 -4.37 -7.02 -0.80
N SER A 9 -4.00 -7.99 -1.65
CA SER A 9 -3.53 -9.31 -1.20
C SER A 9 -2.32 -9.24 -0.29
N ASP A 10 -1.50 -8.19 -0.44
CA ASP A 10 -0.22 -8.08 0.26
C ASP A 10 -0.32 -7.20 1.51
N ILE A 11 -1.54 -6.85 1.94
CA ILE A 11 -1.77 -5.89 3.02
C ILE A 11 -1.08 -6.27 4.34
N ASP A 12 -1.02 -7.55 4.67
CA ASP A 12 -0.39 -8.01 5.91
C ASP A 12 1.13 -7.85 5.86
N ILE A 13 1.74 -8.01 4.69
CA ILE A 13 3.17 -7.74 4.50
C ILE A 13 3.41 -6.22 4.51
N LEU A 14 2.50 -5.44 3.93
CA LEU A 14 2.56 -3.97 3.94
C LEU A 14 2.51 -3.41 5.36
N ARG A 15 1.63 -3.95 6.21
CA ARG A 15 1.54 -3.62 7.65
C ARG A 15 2.73 -4.07 8.47
N PHE A 16 3.40 -5.14 8.04
CA PHE A 16 4.63 -5.61 8.69
C PHE A 16 5.85 -4.75 8.32
N SER A 17 5.79 -4.02 7.20
CA SER A 17 6.87 -3.16 6.77
C SER A 17 7.05 -1.94 7.67
N ASP A 18 8.28 -1.43 7.75
CA ASP A 18 8.56 -0.18 8.46
C ASP A 18 8.05 1.03 7.65
N GLU A 19 8.06 0.91 6.33
CA GLU A 19 7.56 1.92 5.39
C GLU A 19 6.75 1.23 4.28
N GLY A 20 5.42 1.34 4.34
CA GLY A 20 4.50 0.77 3.35
C GLY A 20 4.06 1.80 2.30
N VAL A 21 4.21 1.45 1.03
CA VAL A 21 3.80 2.26 -0.12
C VAL A 21 2.83 1.48 -1.00
N ALA A 22 1.62 2.00 -1.17
CA ALA A 22 0.63 1.53 -2.12
C ALA A 22 0.88 2.18 -3.49
N VAL A 23 1.40 1.39 -4.44
CA VAL A 23 1.79 1.84 -5.78
C VAL A 23 0.73 1.43 -6.79
N ASN A 24 0.19 2.38 -7.56
CA ASN A 24 -0.89 2.14 -8.53
C ASN A 24 -2.04 1.28 -7.95
N PRO A 25 -2.52 1.55 -6.72
CA PRO A 25 -3.33 0.59 -5.98
C PRO A 25 -4.71 0.38 -6.59
N ASP A 26 -5.23 -0.84 -6.45
CA ASP A 26 -6.64 -1.10 -6.71
C ASP A 26 -7.56 -0.31 -5.75
N ARG A 27 -8.87 -0.27 -6.04
CA ARG A 27 -9.83 0.48 -5.19
C ARG A 27 -9.84 0.03 -3.72
N LYS A 28 -9.55 -1.23 -3.43
CA LYS A 28 -9.58 -1.77 -2.07
C LYS A 28 -8.32 -1.36 -1.31
N LEU A 29 -7.15 -1.54 -1.92
CA LEU A 29 -5.87 -1.10 -1.38
C LEU A 29 -5.82 0.41 -1.22
N ALA A 30 -6.32 1.19 -2.18
CA ALA A 30 -6.38 2.65 -2.07
C ALA A 30 -7.19 3.09 -0.84
N LYS A 31 -8.32 2.44 -0.58
CA LYS A 31 -9.13 2.72 0.61
C LYS A 31 -8.35 2.41 1.90
N VAL A 32 -7.77 1.22 2.00
CA VAL A 32 -7.02 0.81 3.19
C VAL A 32 -5.77 1.67 3.39
N ALA A 33 -5.09 2.06 2.32
CA ALA A 33 -3.95 2.95 2.37
C ALA A 33 -4.31 4.34 2.92
N ILE A 34 -5.49 4.88 2.59
CA ILE A 34 -6.00 6.12 3.19
C ILE A 34 -6.31 5.90 4.68
N ASP A 35 -7.03 4.83 5.02
CA ASP A 35 -7.47 4.54 6.38
C ASP A 35 -6.28 4.28 7.34
N GLU A 36 -5.22 3.65 6.84
CA GLU A 36 -3.99 3.29 7.60
C GLU A 36 -2.82 4.24 7.36
N ASN A 37 -3.04 5.31 6.59
CA ASN A 37 -2.07 6.36 6.30
C ASN A 37 -0.77 5.87 5.62
N PHE A 38 -0.89 4.86 4.75
CA PHE A 38 0.20 4.41 3.87
C PHE A 38 0.45 5.42 2.75
N GLU A 39 1.70 5.50 2.29
CA GLU A 39 2.05 6.35 1.16
C GLU A 39 1.37 5.83 -0.11
N LEU A 40 0.75 6.74 -0.87
CA LEU A 40 0.08 6.43 -2.13
C LEU A 40 0.88 7.03 -3.28
N VAL A 41 1.30 6.19 -4.22
CA VAL A 41 2.05 6.65 -5.40
C VAL A 41 1.44 6.10 -6.67
N ASN A 42 1.22 6.96 -7.67
CA ASN A 42 0.94 6.51 -9.03
C ASN A 42 2.22 6.64 -9.87
N TRP A 43 2.79 5.50 -10.26
CA TRP A 43 3.88 5.41 -11.24
C TRP A 43 3.25 5.17 -12.61
N ASN A 44 2.90 6.28 -13.28
CA ASN A 44 2.62 6.31 -14.71
C ASN A 44 3.91 6.50 -15.50
#